data_AF-A0A427AMJ1-F1
#
_entry.id   AF-A0A427AMJ1-F1
#
_cell.length_a   1.000
_cell.length_b   1.000
_cell.length_c   1.000
_cell.angle_alpha   90.00
_cell.angle_beta   90.00
_cell.angle_gamma   90.00
#
_symmetry.space_group_name_H-M   'P 1'
#
loop_
_entity.id
_entity.type
_entity.pdbx_description
1 polymer ?
#
loop_
_entity_poly.entity_id
_entity_poly.type
_entity_poly.pdbx_seq_one_letter_code
_entity_poly.pdbx_strand_id
1 'polypeptide(L)'
;MRWELVVSLLGLRRKYREDRWEHVGRSPEEDREIHRSECRRLLDCGNLPSRSHGNNESVDAQRKVPLSSVRRPQPLLEFDTASSSVNGTCEQKSSTKPLEHEPMFAARITIEDGICLLLNVDDIDRLLQFNPPQDGGSQLRRRRQVCLEGLAASLNLVDPLGSNKAGHSVGLGPKDDIAFLRIVSLAKGRKFISRYLQLLNPGSEVMRVVCMAIFRHLRFLFGGLPSDSTTTNLAKTVALCVSKMELNALGACLAAIVCSPEQPPLRPVGSSAGDGATVVVKSILDRATDLLSDPQAANSCSISNRTLWQASFDAFFGLLTKYCRSKYDSILQMLLIQAPNDAVVGSEATRAISREMPVDLLRASLPHTDEHQHKVLLDFAQRLMPVTGFSAHGSDSGSVTCESVPG
;
A
#
# COMPACT_ATOMS: atom_id res chain seq x y z
N MET A 1 33.89 4.96 9.33
CA MET A 1 33.91 6.44 9.46
C MET A 1 33.48 7.19 8.19
N ARG A 2 33.87 6.78 6.97
CA ARG A 2 33.51 7.48 5.72
C ARG A 2 32.02 7.41 5.32
N TRP A 3 31.30 6.37 5.74
CA TRP A 3 29.85 6.20 5.50
C TRP A 3 28.97 7.10 6.35
N GLU A 4 29.37 7.39 7.59
CA GLU A 4 28.60 8.27 8.45
C GLU A 4 28.53 9.70 7.90
N LEU A 5 29.52 10.12 7.11
CA LEU A 5 29.54 11.42 6.44
C LEU A 5 28.62 11.46 5.21
N VAL A 6 28.56 10.39 4.40
CA VAL A 6 27.62 10.26 3.26
C VAL A 6 26.18 10.17 3.75
N VAL A 7 25.97 9.37 4.80
CA VAL A 7 24.72 9.26 5.54
C VAL A 7 24.35 10.62 6.14
N SER A 8 25.29 11.38 6.71
CA SER A 8 25.02 12.74 7.20
C SER A 8 24.72 13.77 6.11
N LEU A 9 25.36 13.68 4.94
CA LEU A 9 25.15 14.60 3.80
C LEU A 9 23.85 14.35 3.04
N LEU A 10 23.34 13.10 3.05
CA LEU A 10 22.00 12.76 2.56
C LEU A 10 20.90 12.89 3.63
N GLY A 11 21.21 13.40 4.84
CA GLY A 11 20.22 13.59 5.91
C GLY A 11 19.79 12.31 6.64
N LEU A 12 20.66 11.30 6.74
CA LEU A 12 20.38 9.96 7.27
C LEU A 12 21.02 9.61 8.65
N ARG A 13 21.26 10.53 9.61
CA ARG A 13 21.58 10.18 11.04
C ARG A 13 20.47 10.76 11.94
N ARG A 14 19.91 10.15 13.00
CA ARG A 14 20.04 8.87 13.73
C ARG A 14 18.83 8.79 14.71
N LYS A 15 18.17 7.63 14.87
CA LYS A 15 17.75 7.10 16.19
C LYS A 15 17.38 5.60 16.05
N TYR A 16 18.36 4.75 16.32
CA TYR A 16 18.16 3.34 16.64
C TYR A 16 19.19 2.98 17.72
N ARG A 17 18.82 3.26 18.99
CA ARG A 17 19.13 2.48 20.20
C ARG A 17 18.47 3.20 21.40
N GLU A 18 17.86 2.42 22.28
CA GLU A 18 17.11 2.78 23.50
C GLU A 18 15.74 3.42 23.29
N ASP A 19 14.73 2.55 23.21
CA ASP A 19 13.51 2.62 24.04
C ASP A 19 13.00 1.19 24.20
N ARG A 20 13.69 0.45 25.07
CA ARG A 20 13.28 -0.84 25.61
C ARG A 20 12.82 -0.56 27.04
N TRP A 21 11.50 -0.61 27.25
CA TRP A 21 10.81 -0.78 28.54
C TRP A 21 11.28 0.11 29.72
N GLU A 22 10.58 1.22 29.93
CA GLU A 22 10.29 1.68 31.30
C GLU A 22 8.77 1.74 31.50
N HIS A 23 8.30 0.82 32.34
CA HIS A 23 7.01 0.92 33.01
C HIS A 23 7.02 2.10 33.97
N VAL A 24 6.13 3.06 33.77
CA VAL A 24 5.59 3.88 34.86
C VAL A 24 4.07 3.75 34.82
N GLY A 25 3.53 3.22 35.92
CA GLY A 25 2.16 2.80 36.04
C GLY A 25 1.15 3.94 35.92
N ARG A 26 0.02 3.63 35.29
CA ARG A 26 -1.21 4.40 35.40
C ARG A 26 -2.31 3.44 35.86
N SER A 27 -2.97 3.80 36.96
CA SER A 27 -3.91 2.96 37.72
C SER A 27 -5.21 2.67 36.94
N PRO A 28 -5.83 1.49 37.06
CA PRO A 28 -7.07 1.11 36.34
C PRO A 28 -8.37 1.79 36.83
N GLU A 29 -8.29 2.87 37.62
CA GLU A 29 -9.46 3.45 38.29
C GLU A 29 -10.04 4.71 37.61
N GLU A 30 -9.35 5.34 36.65
CA GLU A 30 -9.86 6.55 35.96
C GLU A 30 -10.76 6.26 34.74
N ASP A 31 -10.78 5.03 34.20
CA ASP A 31 -11.65 4.66 33.07
C ASP A 31 -13.10 4.31 33.47
N ARG A 32 -13.40 4.27 34.78
CA ARG A 32 -14.77 4.01 35.28
C ARG A 32 -15.62 5.27 35.44
N GLU A 33 -15.02 6.47 35.41
CA GLU A 33 -15.73 7.73 35.64
C GLU A 33 -16.32 8.31 34.34
N ILE A 34 -15.67 8.07 33.19
CA ILE A 34 -16.11 8.60 31.87
C ILE A 34 -17.32 7.81 31.34
N HIS A 35 -17.38 6.49 31.58
CA HIS A 35 -18.48 5.64 31.13
C HIS A 35 -19.77 5.77 31.98
N ARG A 36 -19.71 6.46 33.14
CA ARG A 36 -20.85 6.69 34.05
C ARG A 36 -21.51 8.07 33.86
N SER A 37 -20.91 8.93 33.04
CA SER A 37 -21.41 10.27 32.67
C SER A 37 -22.36 10.21 31.46
N GLU A 38 -22.07 9.34 30.49
CA GLU A 38 -22.80 9.29 29.22
C GLU A 38 -24.12 8.49 29.29
N CYS A 39 -24.24 7.54 30.22
CA CYS A 39 -25.50 6.83 30.49
C CYS A 39 -26.54 7.65 31.26
N ARG A 40 -26.22 8.86 31.75
CA ARG A 40 -27.14 9.69 32.55
C ARG A 40 -27.91 10.76 31.76
N ARG A 41 -27.73 10.84 30.43
CA ARG A 41 -28.43 11.83 29.57
C ARG A 41 -29.57 11.26 28.72
N LEU A 42 -29.94 9.99 28.87
CA LEU A 42 -30.97 9.36 28.03
C LEU A 42 -32.19 8.81 28.77
N LEU A 43 -32.36 9.08 30.07
CA LEU A 43 -33.51 8.64 30.85
C LEU A 43 -33.98 9.74 31.82
N ASP A 44 -34.72 10.71 31.28
CA ASP A 44 -35.73 11.54 31.94
C ASP A 44 -36.35 12.42 30.83
N CYS A 45 -37.66 12.55 30.61
CA CYS A 45 -38.84 12.24 31.39
C CYS A 45 -40.07 12.27 30.44
N GLY A 46 -41.12 11.50 30.74
CA GLY A 46 -42.40 11.57 30.01
C GLY A 46 -43.39 10.45 30.39
N ASN A 47 -43.94 10.54 31.60
CA ASN A 47 -44.79 9.56 32.30
C ASN A 47 -46.22 9.33 31.74
N LEU A 48 -46.62 8.05 31.61
CA LEU A 48 -47.79 7.30 32.17
C LEU A 48 -49.18 7.98 32.38
N PRO A 49 -50.33 7.25 32.28
CA PRO A 49 -50.69 6.22 33.27
C PRO A 49 -51.38 4.92 32.80
N SER A 50 -51.35 3.97 33.75
CA SER A 50 -51.68 2.55 33.75
C SER A 50 -53.17 2.18 33.79
N ARG A 51 -53.51 0.97 33.30
CA ARG A 51 -54.55 0.12 33.91
C ARG A 51 -54.35 -1.37 33.55
N SER A 52 -55.02 -2.21 34.33
CA SER A 52 -54.66 -3.52 34.89
C SER A 52 -55.27 -4.76 34.22
N HIS A 53 -54.73 -5.93 34.63
CA HIS A 53 -55.31 -7.30 34.69
C HIS A 53 -55.26 -8.23 33.45
N GLY A 54 -54.52 -9.34 33.61
CA GLY A 54 -55.08 -10.69 33.81
C GLY A 54 -55.59 -11.51 32.61
N ASN A 55 -54.98 -12.70 32.47
CA ASN A 55 -55.50 -13.97 31.94
C ASN A 55 -55.22 -14.40 30.48
N ASN A 56 -55.01 -15.71 30.40
CA ASN A 56 -54.76 -16.60 29.26
C ASN A 56 -55.69 -16.37 28.06
N GLU A 57 -55.15 -16.48 26.85
CA GLU A 57 -55.78 -17.22 25.74
C GLU A 57 -54.83 -17.38 24.55
N SER A 58 -54.78 -18.62 24.05
CA SER A 58 -54.15 -19.03 22.80
C SER A 58 -54.89 -18.42 21.61
N VAL A 59 -54.20 -17.69 20.74
CA VAL A 59 -54.69 -17.35 19.40
C VAL A 59 -53.55 -17.54 18.39
N ASP A 60 -53.68 -18.63 17.65
CA ASP A 60 -53.00 -18.91 16.41
C ASP A 60 -53.57 -17.99 15.32
N ALA A 61 -52.73 -17.16 14.69
CA ALA A 61 -52.95 -16.58 13.36
C ALA A 61 -51.81 -15.59 12.99
N GLN A 62 -51.07 -15.94 11.94
CA GLN A 62 -50.42 -15.04 10.98
C GLN A 62 -50.09 -13.61 11.45
N ARG A 63 -48.84 -13.41 11.89
CA ARG A 63 -48.15 -12.13 11.73
C ARG A 63 -46.91 -12.32 10.85
N LYS A 64 -47.15 -12.30 9.54
CA LYS A 64 -46.13 -11.84 8.58
C LYS A 64 -45.86 -10.38 8.93
N VAL A 65 -44.77 -10.12 9.65
CA VAL A 65 -44.24 -8.75 9.80
C VAL A 65 -43.64 -8.37 8.45
N PRO A 66 -44.16 -7.38 7.72
CA PRO A 66 -43.46 -6.87 6.56
C PRO A 66 -42.27 -6.07 7.11
N LEU A 67 -41.05 -6.53 6.86
CA LEU A 67 -39.86 -5.69 6.98
C LEU A 67 -39.91 -4.64 5.86
N SER A 68 -40.64 -3.56 6.07
CA SER A 68 -40.65 -2.39 5.19
C SER A 68 -39.43 -1.51 5.50
N SER A 69 -38.25 -1.89 4.99
CA SER A 69 -37.15 -0.93 4.74
C SER A 69 -35.98 -1.47 3.90
N VAL A 70 -36.24 -2.33 2.92
CA VAL A 70 -35.23 -2.54 1.87
C VAL A 70 -35.36 -1.37 0.90
N ARG A 71 -34.36 -0.47 0.89
CA ARG A 71 -34.15 0.45 -0.24
C ARG A 71 -33.98 -0.41 -1.49
N ARG A 72 -35.07 -0.66 -2.21
CA ARG A 72 -35.00 -1.16 -3.58
C ARG A 72 -34.31 -0.06 -4.38
N PRO A 73 -33.21 -0.32 -5.10
CA PRO A 73 -32.81 0.60 -6.16
C PRO A 73 -33.99 0.70 -7.13
N GLN A 74 -34.45 1.93 -7.40
CA GLN A 74 -35.44 2.18 -8.43
C GLN A 74 -34.82 1.77 -9.78
N PRO A 75 -35.52 0.96 -10.61
CA PRO A 75 -35.12 0.74 -11.98
C PRO A 75 -35.06 2.10 -12.69
N LEU A 76 -33.89 2.47 -13.19
CA LEU A 76 -33.76 3.62 -14.07
C LEU A 76 -34.17 3.16 -15.48
N LEU A 77 -35.27 3.73 -15.97
CA LEU A 77 -36.02 3.45 -17.20
C LEU A 77 -37.04 2.31 -17.15
N GLU A 78 -38.31 2.73 -17.02
CA GLU A 78 -39.44 2.01 -17.60
C GLU A 78 -39.38 2.23 -19.13
N PHE A 79 -39.19 1.13 -19.87
CA PHE A 79 -39.25 1.12 -21.33
C PHE A 79 -40.73 1.06 -21.72
N ASP A 80 -41.33 2.21 -22.05
CA ASP A 80 -42.68 2.27 -22.62
C ASP A 80 -42.67 1.63 -24.01
N THR A 81 -43.02 0.33 -24.08
CA THR A 81 -43.53 -0.24 -25.33
C THR A 81 -44.99 0.12 -25.49
N ALA A 82 -45.26 1.22 -26.19
CA ALA A 82 -46.54 1.46 -26.83
C ALA A 82 -46.33 2.04 -28.23
N SER A 83 -46.67 1.23 -29.22
CA SER A 83 -46.68 1.54 -30.65
C SER A 83 -47.74 2.57 -31.03
N SER A 84 -47.39 3.60 -31.81
CA SER A 84 -48.16 4.15 -32.96
C SER A 84 -47.27 5.20 -33.67
N SER A 85 -46.85 5.00 -34.93
CA SER A 85 -47.54 5.35 -36.18
C SER A 85 -47.07 6.69 -36.78
N VAL A 86 -46.45 6.58 -37.97
CA VAL A 86 -46.37 7.55 -39.10
C VAL A 86 -45.22 8.58 -39.16
N ASN A 87 -44.36 8.32 -40.17
CA ASN A 87 -43.59 9.20 -41.08
C ASN A 87 -42.47 10.13 -40.57
N GLY A 88 -41.27 9.89 -41.12
CA GLY A 88 -40.38 10.98 -41.54
C GLY A 88 -38.88 10.78 -41.32
N THR A 89 -38.19 10.26 -42.34
CA THR A 89 -36.80 10.58 -42.73
C THR A 89 -35.61 10.03 -41.90
N CYS A 90 -34.84 9.14 -42.55
CA CYS A 90 -33.44 8.77 -42.29
C CYS A 90 -32.55 10.06 -42.30
N GLU A 91 -31.50 10.29 -41.51
CA GLU A 91 -30.51 9.42 -40.89
C GLU A 91 -30.09 9.95 -39.50
N GLN A 92 -30.08 9.10 -38.49
CA GLN A 92 -29.31 9.35 -37.26
C GLN A 92 -28.66 8.03 -36.84
N LYS A 93 -27.52 7.71 -37.44
CA LYS A 93 -26.62 6.65 -36.95
C LYS A 93 -25.80 7.19 -35.78
N SER A 94 -26.45 7.46 -34.64
CA SER A 94 -25.76 7.33 -33.36
C SER A 94 -25.84 5.86 -32.98
N SER A 95 -24.80 5.10 -33.31
CA SER A 95 -24.60 3.77 -32.74
C SER A 95 -24.32 3.94 -31.24
N THR A 96 -25.38 4.07 -30.46
CA THR A 96 -25.34 4.04 -29.00
C THR A 96 -25.03 2.62 -28.57
N LYS A 97 -23.75 2.34 -28.31
CA LYS A 97 -23.38 1.13 -27.56
C LYS A 97 -24.16 1.17 -26.23
N PRO A 98 -24.83 0.08 -25.82
CA PRO A 98 -25.55 0.06 -24.56
C PRO A 98 -24.59 0.39 -23.40
N LEU A 99 -25.01 1.28 -22.50
CA LEU A 99 -24.25 1.75 -21.32
C LEU A 99 -23.69 0.59 -20.48
N GLU A 100 -24.36 -0.57 -20.51
CA GLU A 100 -23.97 -1.82 -19.85
C GLU A 100 -22.63 -2.39 -20.35
N HIS A 101 -22.20 -2.03 -21.55
CA HIS A 101 -20.92 -2.47 -22.13
C HIS A 101 -19.78 -1.48 -21.85
N GLU A 102 -20.03 -0.40 -21.10
CA GLU A 102 -18.98 0.55 -20.76
C GLU A 102 -18.06 -0.02 -19.66
N PRO A 103 -16.75 -0.13 -19.93
CA PRO A 103 -15.82 -0.74 -18.99
C PRO A 103 -15.71 -0.01 -17.64
N MET A 104 -15.97 1.30 -17.63
CA MET A 104 -15.98 2.11 -16.41
C MET A 104 -17.30 2.00 -15.64
N PHE A 105 -18.41 1.71 -16.32
CA PHE A 105 -19.68 1.41 -15.66
C PHE A 105 -19.61 0.06 -14.94
N ALA A 106 -19.05 -0.97 -15.60
CA ALA A 106 -18.76 -2.25 -14.96
C ALA A 106 -17.89 -2.10 -13.71
N ALA A 107 -16.81 -1.30 -13.78
CA ALA A 107 -15.97 -1.02 -12.61
C ALA A 107 -16.74 -0.37 -11.45
N ARG A 108 -17.68 0.55 -11.74
CA ARG A 108 -18.54 1.17 -10.71
C ARG A 108 -19.49 0.16 -10.08
N ILE A 109 -20.12 -0.71 -10.88
CA ILE A 109 -20.97 -1.80 -10.37
C ILE A 109 -20.16 -2.70 -9.46
N THR A 110 -19.00 -3.17 -9.90
CA THR A 110 -18.12 -4.04 -9.10
C THR A 110 -17.72 -3.37 -7.78
N ILE A 111 -17.50 -2.06 -7.76
CA ILE A 111 -17.22 -1.32 -6.52
C ILE A 111 -18.43 -1.32 -5.57
N GLU A 112 -19.64 -1.03 -6.05
CA GLU A 112 -20.84 -1.01 -5.19
C GLU A 112 -21.16 -2.42 -4.66
N ASP A 113 -21.16 -3.43 -5.53
CA ASP A 113 -21.39 -4.82 -5.14
C ASP A 113 -20.32 -5.28 -4.15
N GLY A 114 -19.06 -4.88 -4.41
CA GLY A 114 -17.94 -5.18 -3.54
C GLY A 114 -18.10 -4.57 -2.15
N ILE A 115 -18.51 -3.31 -2.06
CA ILE A 115 -18.76 -2.64 -0.78
C ILE A 115 -19.91 -3.32 -0.02
N CYS A 116 -21.00 -3.69 -0.70
CA CYS A 116 -22.09 -4.44 -0.07
C CYS A 116 -21.60 -5.77 0.53
N LEU A 117 -20.71 -6.48 -0.17
CA LEU A 117 -20.10 -7.70 0.34
C LEU A 117 -19.18 -7.45 1.55
N LEU A 118 -18.40 -6.35 1.56
CA LEU A 118 -17.57 -6.00 2.72
C LEU A 118 -18.41 -5.66 3.95
N LEU A 119 -19.56 -5.01 3.78
CA LEU A 119 -20.48 -4.75 4.88
C LEU A 119 -21.04 -6.06 5.46
N ASN A 120 -21.35 -7.04 4.62
CA ASN A 120 -21.76 -8.38 5.07
C ASN A 120 -20.63 -9.08 5.85
N VAL A 121 -19.37 -8.92 5.42
CA VAL A 121 -18.21 -9.46 6.15
C VAL A 121 -18.08 -8.78 7.53
N ASP A 122 -18.26 -7.47 7.60
CA ASP A 122 -18.27 -6.73 8.87
C ASP A 122 -19.40 -7.20 9.80
N ASP A 123 -20.58 -7.48 9.26
CA ASP A 123 -21.70 -8.04 10.03
C ASP A 123 -21.38 -9.44 10.56
N ILE A 124 -20.74 -10.29 9.73
CA ILE A 124 -20.28 -11.62 10.17
C ILE A 124 -19.26 -11.48 11.29
N ASP A 125 -18.29 -10.56 11.17
CA ASP A 125 -17.25 -10.35 12.18
C ASP A 125 -17.87 -9.83 13.49
N ARG A 126 -18.85 -8.92 13.43
CA ARG A 126 -19.63 -8.48 14.60
C ARG A 126 -20.41 -9.64 15.23
N LEU A 127 -21.08 -10.46 14.42
CA LEU A 127 -21.87 -11.59 14.93
C LEU A 127 -20.99 -12.62 15.63
N LEU A 128 -19.82 -12.94 15.05
CA LEU A 128 -18.85 -13.85 15.65
C LEU A 128 -18.28 -13.33 16.98
N GLN A 129 -18.16 -12.01 17.16
CA GLN A 129 -17.66 -11.41 18.41
C GLN A 129 -18.73 -11.42 19.52
N PHE A 130 -19.97 -11.08 19.20
CA PHE A 130 -21.00 -10.83 20.23
C PHE A 130 -22.01 -11.96 20.43
N ASN A 131 -22.18 -12.86 19.45
CA ASN A 131 -23.15 -13.97 19.53
C ASN A 131 -22.55 -15.26 18.96
N PRO A 132 -21.79 -16.04 19.76
CA PRO A 132 -21.25 -17.31 19.30
C PRO A 132 -22.38 -18.28 18.93
N PRO A 133 -22.50 -18.71 17.65
CA PRO A 133 -23.55 -19.64 17.22
C PRO A 133 -23.36 -21.03 17.82
N GLN A 134 -24.43 -21.85 17.79
CA GLN A 134 -24.38 -23.25 18.28
C GLN A 134 -23.29 -24.10 17.59
N ASP A 135 -22.93 -23.77 16.35
CA ASP A 135 -21.85 -24.40 15.57
C ASP A 135 -20.46 -23.76 15.79
N GLY A 136 -20.25 -23.04 16.90
CA GLY A 136 -18.99 -22.34 17.19
C GLY A 136 -18.59 -21.27 16.14
N GLY A 137 -19.53 -20.89 15.29
CA GLY A 137 -19.32 -19.95 14.19
C GLY A 137 -18.61 -20.53 12.96
N SER A 138 -18.50 -21.86 12.82
CA SER A 138 -17.77 -22.47 11.70
C SER A 138 -18.39 -22.10 10.34
N GLN A 139 -19.72 -22.16 10.22
CA GLN A 139 -20.44 -21.77 9.02
C GLN A 139 -20.23 -20.29 8.66
N LEU A 140 -20.25 -19.40 9.67
CA LEU A 140 -20.05 -17.97 9.48
C LEU A 140 -18.63 -17.66 9.00
N ARG A 141 -17.60 -18.29 9.60
CA ARG A 141 -16.20 -18.13 9.15
C ARG A 141 -16.00 -18.63 7.72
N ARG A 142 -16.63 -19.76 7.36
CA ARG A 142 -16.61 -20.25 5.96
C ARG A 142 -17.27 -19.26 5.01
N ARG A 143 -18.46 -18.74 5.35
CA ARG A 143 -19.16 -17.75 4.53
C ARG A 143 -18.33 -16.47 4.36
N ARG A 144 -17.72 -15.98 5.44
CA ARG A 144 -16.77 -14.85 5.43
C ARG A 144 -15.65 -15.08 4.42
N GLN A 145 -15.01 -16.26 4.46
CA GLN A 145 -13.91 -16.62 3.56
C GLN A 145 -14.37 -16.65 2.09
N VAL A 146 -15.50 -17.30 1.80
CA VAL A 146 -16.08 -17.36 0.45
C VAL A 146 -16.40 -15.96 -0.09
N CYS A 147 -16.92 -15.06 0.75
CA CYS A 147 -17.14 -13.67 0.35
C CYS A 147 -15.83 -12.96 -0.05
N LEU A 148 -14.77 -13.10 0.75
CA LEU A 148 -13.48 -12.46 0.48
C LEU A 148 -12.78 -13.06 -0.75
N GLU A 149 -12.89 -14.36 -0.99
CA GLU A 149 -12.35 -15.02 -2.20
C GLU A 149 -13.15 -14.64 -3.46
N GLY A 150 -14.48 -14.58 -3.35
CA GLY A 150 -15.34 -14.11 -4.44
C GLY A 150 -15.04 -12.68 -4.87
N LEU A 151 -14.67 -11.81 -3.92
CA LEU A 151 -14.19 -10.46 -4.22
C LEU A 151 -12.85 -10.48 -4.98
N ALA A 152 -11.92 -11.38 -4.64
CA ALA A 152 -10.67 -11.50 -5.38
C ALA A 152 -10.92 -11.91 -6.84
N ALA A 153 -11.87 -12.83 -7.05
CA ALA A 153 -12.26 -13.27 -8.38
C ALA A 153 -12.88 -12.13 -9.21
N SER A 154 -13.71 -11.27 -8.62
CA SER A 154 -14.32 -10.13 -9.34
C SER A 154 -13.31 -9.06 -9.77
N LEU A 155 -12.18 -8.94 -9.04
CA LEU A 155 -11.07 -8.07 -9.41
C LEU A 155 -10.27 -8.57 -10.63
N ASN A 156 -10.46 -9.83 -11.05
CA ASN A 156 -9.74 -10.49 -12.15
C ASN A 156 -8.21 -10.36 -12.03
N LEU A 157 -7.70 -10.62 -10.83
CA LEU A 157 -6.27 -10.50 -10.52
C LEU A 157 -5.48 -11.69 -11.08
N VAL A 158 -4.32 -11.41 -11.63
CA VAL A 158 -3.40 -12.46 -12.10
C VAL A 158 -2.50 -12.94 -10.98
N ASP A 159 -2.57 -14.23 -10.67
CA ASP A 159 -1.61 -14.91 -9.79
C ASP A 159 -0.59 -15.73 -10.60
N PRO A 160 0.64 -15.21 -10.80
CA PRO A 160 1.70 -15.95 -11.49
C PRO A 160 2.29 -17.09 -10.65
N LEU A 161 1.98 -17.17 -9.35
CA LEU A 161 2.46 -18.24 -8.46
C LEU A 161 1.39 -19.31 -8.19
N GLY A 162 0.20 -19.17 -8.78
CA GLY A 162 -0.89 -20.13 -8.61
C GLY A 162 -0.56 -21.48 -9.25
N SER A 163 -0.83 -22.57 -8.52
CA SER A 163 -0.54 -23.96 -8.94
C SER A 163 -1.21 -24.37 -10.25
N ASN A 164 -2.28 -23.68 -10.66
CA ASN A 164 -3.09 -24.02 -11.83
C ASN A 164 -2.53 -23.58 -13.19
N LYS A 165 -1.30 -23.02 -13.25
CA LYS A 165 -0.70 -22.53 -14.52
C LYS A 165 0.77 -22.91 -14.72
N ALA A 166 1.20 -24.07 -14.22
CA ALA A 166 2.59 -24.55 -14.29
C ALA A 166 3.14 -24.86 -15.72
N GLY A 167 2.44 -24.52 -16.81
CA GLY A 167 2.84 -24.82 -18.19
C GLY A 167 2.90 -23.63 -19.16
N HIS A 168 2.51 -22.42 -18.74
CA HIS A 168 2.50 -21.24 -19.62
C HIS A 168 3.14 -20.03 -18.92
N SER A 169 4.46 -20.04 -18.75
CA SER A 169 5.23 -18.85 -18.34
C SER A 169 5.43 -17.86 -19.51
N VAL A 170 4.39 -17.66 -20.32
CA VAL A 170 4.38 -16.59 -21.32
C VAL A 170 3.94 -15.33 -20.58
N GLY A 171 4.79 -14.29 -20.65
CA GLY A 171 4.73 -13.10 -19.81
C GLY A 171 3.35 -12.48 -19.63
N LEU A 172 3.20 -11.77 -18.50
CA LEU A 172 2.00 -11.02 -18.15
C LEU A 172 1.52 -10.19 -19.35
N GLY A 173 0.31 -10.47 -19.80
CA GLY A 173 -0.27 -9.86 -20.99
C GLY A 173 -0.71 -8.42 -20.74
N PRO A 174 -0.84 -7.57 -21.78
CA PRO A 174 -1.31 -6.19 -21.65
C PRO A 174 -2.73 -6.02 -21.08
N LYS A 175 -3.48 -7.12 -20.95
CA LYS A 175 -4.86 -7.16 -20.42
C LYS A 175 -4.94 -7.67 -18.99
N ASP A 176 -3.81 -8.09 -18.41
CA ASP A 176 -3.76 -8.60 -17.06
C ASP A 176 -4.10 -7.47 -16.08
N ASP A 177 -4.95 -7.77 -15.10
CA ASP A 177 -5.44 -6.83 -14.09
C ASP A 177 -6.23 -5.61 -14.63
N ILE A 178 -6.70 -5.61 -15.89
CA ILE A 178 -7.40 -4.45 -16.48
C ILE A 178 -8.66 -4.04 -15.69
N ALA A 179 -9.38 -5.01 -15.12
CA ALA A 179 -10.55 -4.74 -14.27
C ALA A 179 -10.12 -4.04 -12.98
N PHE A 180 -9.07 -4.54 -12.33
CA PHE A 180 -8.46 -3.92 -11.16
C PHE A 180 -7.99 -2.49 -11.45
N LEU A 181 -7.30 -2.26 -12.57
CA LEU A 181 -6.83 -0.93 -12.98
C LEU A 181 -8.00 0.07 -13.15
N ARG A 182 -9.11 -0.37 -13.75
CA ARG A 182 -10.33 0.46 -13.87
C ARG A 182 -10.93 0.78 -12.50
N ILE A 183 -10.97 -0.19 -11.59
CA ILE A 183 -11.47 0.01 -10.22
C ILE A 183 -10.61 1.04 -9.48
N VAL A 184 -9.28 0.86 -9.45
CA VAL A 184 -8.38 1.75 -8.67
C VAL A 184 -8.17 3.12 -9.31
N SER A 185 -8.56 3.31 -10.58
CA SER A 185 -8.64 4.64 -11.19
C SER A 185 -9.68 5.54 -10.49
N LEU A 186 -10.72 4.94 -9.91
CA LEU A 186 -11.78 5.66 -9.19
C LEU A 186 -11.40 5.82 -7.71
N ALA A 187 -11.61 7.02 -7.16
CA ALA A 187 -11.34 7.29 -5.73
C ALA A 187 -12.14 6.37 -4.79
N LYS A 188 -13.39 6.04 -5.15
CA LYS A 188 -14.21 5.08 -4.39
C LYS A 188 -13.67 3.65 -4.50
N GLY A 189 -13.08 3.29 -5.65
CA GLY A 189 -12.41 2.00 -5.83
C GLY A 189 -11.15 1.89 -4.96
N ARG A 190 -10.33 2.94 -4.85
CA ARG A 190 -9.18 2.94 -3.92
C ARG A 190 -9.62 2.77 -2.47
N LYS A 191 -10.70 3.44 -2.04
CA LYS A 191 -11.28 3.25 -0.69
C LYS A 191 -11.79 1.83 -0.48
N PHE A 192 -12.47 1.27 -1.48
CA PHE A 192 -12.93 -0.12 -1.47
C PHE A 192 -11.76 -1.09 -1.30
N ILE A 193 -10.68 -0.96 -2.08
CA ILE A 193 -9.49 -1.81 -1.95
C ILE A 193 -8.84 -1.65 -0.57
N SER A 194 -8.72 -0.42 -0.04
CA SER A 194 -8.21 -0.22 1.32
C SER A 194 -9.06 -0.97 2.35
N ARG A 195 -10.40 -0.89 2.27
CA ARG A 195 -11.27 -1.60 3.20
C ARG A 195 -11.16 -3.12 3.04
N TYR A 196 -11.08 -3.60 1.81
CA TYR A 196 -10.93 -5.02 1.51
C TYR A 196 -9.63 -5.58 2.11
N LEU A 197 -8.50 -4.90 1.90
CA LEU A 197 -7.20 -5.27 2.48
C LEU A 197 -7.23 -5.37 4.01
N GLN A 198 -7.96 -4.48 4.70
CA GLN A 198 -8.09 -4.53 6.16
C GLN A 198 -8.85 -5.75 6.68
N LEU A 199 -9.74 -6.32 5.86
CA LEU A 199 -10.59 -7.46 6.22
C LEU A 199 -9.97 -8.80 5.83
N LEU A 200 -8.96 -8.81 4.96
CA LEU A 200 -8.27 -10.03 4.56
C LEU A 200 -7.50 -10.65 5.74
N ASN A 201 -7.51 -11.98 5.78
CA ASN A 201 -6.76 -12.73 6.78
C ASN A 201 -5.25 -12.53 6.54
N PRO A 202 -4.46 -12.19 7.57
CA PRO A 202 -3.01 -12.16 7.48
C PRO A 202 -2.45 -13.47 6.94
N GLY A 203 -1.45 -13.40 6.05
CA GLY A 203 -0.82 -14.59 5.46
C GLY A 203 -1.68 -15.35 4.43
N SER A 204 -2.93 -14.93 4.16
CA SER A 204 -3.76 -15.60 3.17
C SER A 204 -3.24 -15.43 1.74
N GLU A 205 -3.51 -16.42 0.90
CA GLU A 205 -3.21 -16.36 -0.53
C GLU A 205 -3.88 -15.16 -1.22
N VAL A 206 -5.13 -14.87 -0.85
CA VAL A 206 -5.86 -13.71 -1.36
C VAL A 206 -5.13 -12.40 -1.04
N MET A 207 -4.64 -12.22 0.20
CA MET A 207 -3.83 -11.07 0.56
C MET A 207 -2.59 -10.95 -0.32
N ARG A 208 -1.87 -12.07 -0.52
CA ARG A 208 -0.69 -12.11 -1.40
C ARG A 208 -1.04 -11.66 -2.82
N VAL A 209 -2.09 -12.21 -3.42
CA VAL A 209 -2.48 -11.89 -4.82
C VAL A 209 -2.88 -10.42 -4.96
N VAL A 210 -3.66 -9.88 -4.02
CA VAL A 210 -4.07 -8.46 -4.02
C VAL A 210 -2.86 -7.54 -3.85
N CYS A 211 -1.97 -7.84 -2.91
CA CYS A 211 -0.73 -7.08 -2.74
C CYS A 211 0.15 -7.16 -4.00
N MET A 212 0.35 -8.34 -4.58
CA MET A 212 1.12 -8.48 -5.82
C MET A 212 0.58 -7.61 -6.95
N ALA A 213 -0.75 -7.55 -7.14
CA ALA A 213 -1.36 -6.67 -8.14
C ALA A 213 -1.07 -5.19 -7.84
N ILE A 214 -1.14 -4.76 -6.59
CA ILE A 214 -0.79 -3.38 -6.19
C ILE A 214 0.69 -3.09 -6.50
N PHE A 215 1.58 -4.00 -6.15
CA PHE A 215 3.02 -3.87 -6.40
C PHE A 215 3.40 -3.91 -7.87
N ARG A 216 2.65 -4.66 -8.69
CA ARG A 216 2.78 -4.67 -10.15
C ARG A 216 2.39 -3.34 -10.78
N HIS A 217 1.47 -2.59 -10.17
CA HIS A 217 0.87 -1.37 -10.75
C HIS A 217 1.20 -0.09 -9.97
N LEU A 218 2.35 -0.03 -9.30
CA LEU A 218 2.77 1.14 -8.50
C LEU A 218 2.83 2.44 -9.32
N ARG A 219 3.24 2.38 -10.59
CA ARG A 219 3.29 3.56 -11.47
C ARG A 219 1.90 4.12 -11.79
N PHE A 220 0.93 3.24 -11.99
CA PHE A 220 -0.46 3.64 -12.19
C PHE A 220 -1.07 4.23 -10.92
N LEU A 221 -0.86 3.58 -9.78
CA LEU A 221 -1.45 3.98 -8.49
C LEU A 221 -0.84 5.25 -7.89
N PHE A 222 0.48 5.39 -7.99
CA PHE A 222 1.25 6.40 -7.26
C PHE A 222 2.10 7.30 -8.15
N GLY A 223 1.98 7.22 -9.48
CA GLY A 223 2.76 8.04 -10.42
C GLY A 223 2.04 9.26 -10.97
N GLY A 224 0.77 9.48 -10.60
CA GLY A 224 -0.03 10.63 -11.04
C GLY A 224 0.29 11.95 -10.30
N LEU A 225 -0.52 12.97 -10.61
CA LEU A 225 -0.60 14.29 -9.96
C LEU A 225 -0.64 14.20 -8.42
N PRO A 226 -0.35 15.29 -7.66
CA PRO A 226 -0.05 15.22 -6.23
C PRO A 226 -1.02 14.35 -5.44
N SER A 227 -0.44 13.49 -4.60
CA SER A 227 -1.10 12.44 -3.84
C SER A 227 -2.38 12.93 -3.16
N ASP A 228 -3.53 12.43 -3.62
CA ASP A 228 -4.80 12.69 -2.94
C ASP A 228 -4.86 11.93 -1.60
N SER A 229 -5.75 12.33 -0.69
CA SER A 229 -5.86 11.66 0.61
C SER A 229 -6.20 10.16 0.50
N THR A 230 -6.84 9.75 -0.60
CA THR A 230 -7.24 8.36 -0.83
C THR A 230 -6.06 7.44 -1.17
N THR A 231 -5.15 7.91 -2.01
CA THR A 231 -3.92 7.21 -2.41
C THR A 231 -2.96 7.11 -1.23
N THR A 232 -2.81 8.18 -0.44
CA THR A 232 -2.02 8.14 0.81
C THR A 232 -2.59 7.13 1.81
N ASN A 233 -3.91 7.08 1.98
CA ASN A 233 -4.56 6.09 2.86
C ASN A 233 -4.43 4.66 2.34
N LEU A 234 -4.47 4.46 1.02
CA LEU A 234 -4.21 3.17 0.40
C LEU A 234 -2.76 2.72 0.68
N ALA A 235 -1.77 3.58 0.47
CA ALA A 235 -0.36 3.26 0.76
C ALA A 235 -0.15 2.86 2.23
N LYS A 236 -0.73 3.61 3.18
CA LYS A 236 -0.68 3.26 4.62
C LYS A 236 -1.32 1.91 4.92
N THR A 237 -2.47 1.64 4.30
CA THR A 237 -3.18 0.38 4.50
C THR A 237 -2.39 -0.80 3.93
N VAL A 238 -1.82 -0.65 2.74
CA VAL A 238 -0.95 -1.66 2.12
C VAL A 238 0.27 -1.93 3.00
N ALA A 239 0.94 -0.89 3.51
CA ALA A 239 2.08 -1.05 4.40
C ALA A 239 1.71 -1.81 5.70
N LEU A 240 0.53 -1.54 6.28
CA LEU A 240 0.02 -2.27 7.44
C LEU A 240 -0.33 -3.73 7.13
N CYS A 241 -0.79 -4.03 5.92
CA CYS A 241 -1.03 -5.41 5.50
C CYS A 241 0.28 -6.16 5.26
N VAL A 242 1.25 -5.52 4.62
CA VAL A 242 2.60 -6.05 4.35
C VAL A 242 3.32 -6.42 5.64
N SER A 243 3.18 -5.61 6.71
CA SER A 243 3.81 -5.92 8.00
C SER A 243 3.33 -7.23 8.65
N LYS A 244 2.23 -7.82 8.15
CA LYS A 244 1.68 -9.09 8.61
C LYS A 244 1.93 -10.26 7.65
N MET A 245 2.67 -10.05 6.56
CA MET A 245 2.98 -11.08 5.57
C MET A 245 4.22 -11.90 5.95
N GLU A 246 4.29 -13.10 5.37
CA GLU A 246 5.42 -14.02 5.45
C GLU A 246 6.45 -13.75 4.35
N LEU A 247 7.68 -14.24 4.54
CA LEU A 247 8.82 -13.94 3.65
C LEU A 247 8.56 -14.33 2.18
N ASN A 248 7.90 -15.46 1.92
CA ASN A 248 7.55 -15.88 0.55
C ASN A 248 6.65 -14.85 -0.13
N ALA A 249 5.60 -14.40 0.56
CA ALA A 249 4.68 -13.40 0.01
C ALA A 249 5.35 -12.03 -0.19
N LEU A 250 6.31 -11.65 0.68
CA LEU A 250 7.13 -10.46 0.49
C LEU A 250 8.00 -10.58 -0.76
N GLY A 251 8.67 -11.71 -0.96
CA GLY A 251 9.46 -12.00 -2.15
C GLY A 251 8.62 -11.99 -3.43
N ALA A 252 7.39 -12.52 -3.38
CA ALA A 252 6.44 -12.47 -4.49
C ALA A 252 6.00 -11.04 -4.85
N CYS A 253 5.69 -10.22 -3.84
CA CYS A 253 5.37 -8.80 -4.02
C CYS A 253 6.54 -8.03 -4.63
N LEU A 254 7.77 -8.30 -4.18
CA LEU A 254 8.98 -7.65 -4.70
C LEU A 254 9.25 -8.05 -6.17
N ALA A 255 9.11 -9.33 -6.50
CA ALA A 255 9.19 -9.82 -7.88
C ALA A 255 8.12 -9.19 -8.78
N ALA A 256 6.90 -8.98 -8.26
CA ALA A 256 5.82 -8.32 -9.02
C ALA A 256 6.18 -6.88 -9.44
N ILE A 257 6.97 -6.16 -8.64
CA ILE A 257 7.50 -4.84 -9.01
C ILE A 257 8.44 -4.95 -10.20
N VAL A 258 9.37 -5.91 -10.16
CA VAL A 258 10.39 -6.10 -11.20
C VAL A 258 9.75 -6.53 -12.52
N CYS A 259 8.73 -7.38 -12.45
CA CYS A 259 7.97 -7.85 -13.61
C CYS A 259 6.92 -6.84 -14.10
N SER A 260 6.86 -5.64 -13.52
CA SER A 260 5.92 -4.60 -13.95
C SER A 260 6.27 -4.07 -15.35
N PRO A 261 5.28 -3.79 -16.22
CA PRO A 261 5.52 -3.14 -17.50
C PRO A 261 6.00 -1.68 -17.36
N GLU A 262 5.75 -1.05 -16.22
CA GLU A 262 6.09 0.35 -15.98
C GLU A 262 6.96 0.52 -14.72
N GLN A 263 7.98 1.37 -14.82
CA GLN A 263 8.87 1.59 -13.68
C GLN A 263 8.16 2.34 -12.54
N PRO A 264 8.26 1.86 -11.29
CA PRO A 264 7.62 2.51 -10.15
C PRO A 264 8.21 3.92 -9.87
N PRO A 265 7.41 4.86 -9.35
CA PRO A 265 7.85 6.20 -8.99
C PRO A 265 8.54 6.18 -7.62
N LEU A 266 9.80 5.75 -7.58
CA LEU A 266 10.62 5.62 -6.36
C LEU A 266 11.13 6.99 -5.88
N ARG A 267 10.22 7.86 -5.41
CA ARG A 267 10.54 9.20 -4.89
C ARG A 267 10.92 9.14 -3.41
N PRO A 268 11.79 10.00 -2.86
CA PRO A 268 12.07 10.01 -1.43
C PRO A 268 10.81 10.26 -0.57
N VAL A 269 10.84 9.77 0.68
CA VAL A 269 9.71 9.93 1.61
C VAL A 269 9.48 11.42 1.91
N GLY A 270 8.21 11.84 1.94
CA GLY A 270 7.82 13.25 2.09
C GLY A 270 7.85 14.07 0.80
N SER A 271 8.10 13.45 -0.36
CA SER A 271 8.04 14.16 -1.64
C SER A 271 6.65 14.78 -1.89
N SER A 272 6.62 16.06 -2.26
CA SER A 272 5.37 16.80 -2.55
C SER A 272 4.56 16.21 -3.71
N ALA A 273 5.24 15.51 -4.62
CA ALA A 273 4.61 14.85 -5.75
C ALA A 273 4.03 13.46 -5.38
N GLY A 274 4.19 13.02 -4.13
CA GLY A 274 3.71 11.75 -3.59
C GLY A 274 4.82 10.72 -3.39
N ASP A 275 4.77 10.01 -2.26
CA ASP A 275 5.76 9.02 -1.82
C ASP A 275 5.16 7.61 -1.58
N GLY A 276 3.90 7.40 -1.96
CA GLY A 276 3.16 6.17 -1.67
C GLY A 276 3.85 4.89 -2.16
N ALA A 277 4.43 4.90 -3.37
CA ALA A 277 5.19 3.76 -3.89
C ALA A 277 6.40 3.44 -3.01
N THR A 278 7.17 4.44 -2.62
CA THR A 278 8.34 4.29 -1.75
C THR A 278 7.94 3.78 -0.38
N VAL A 279 6.86 4.30 0.21
CA VAL A 279 6.35 3.85 1.51
C VAL A 279 6.00 2.36 1.49
N VAL A 280 5.27 1.89 0.48
CA VAL A 280 4.88 0.47 0.41
C VAL A 280 6.06 -0.44 0.11
N VAL A 281 7.00 -0.04 -0.76
CA VAL A 281 8.19 -0.85 -1.05
C VAL A 281 9.12 -0.90 0.17
N LYS A 282 9.31 0.23 0.86
CA LYS A 282 10.08 0.27 2.11
C LYS A 282 9.49 -0.68 3.15
N SER A 283 8.16 -0.75 3.26
CA SER A 283 7.51 -1.67 4.21
C SER A 283 7.80 -3.16 3.94
N ILE A 284 8.01 -3.56 2.68
CA ILE A 284 8.46 -4.92 2.34
C ILE A 284 9.87 -5.15 2.91
N LEU A 285 10.79 -4.23 2.63
CA LEU A 285 12.20 -4.35 3.04
C LEU A 285 12.35 -4.32 4.56
N ASP A 286 11.62 -3.43 5.24
CA ASP A 286 11.60 -3.36 6.71
C ASP A 286 11.09 -4.68 7.30
N ARG A 287 9.93 -5.18 6.81
CA ARG A 287 9.34 -6.42 7.30
C ARG A 287 10.25 -7.64 7.04
N ALA A 288 10.89 -7.70 5.88
CA ALA A 288 11.84 -8.77 5.59
C ALA A 288 13.05 -8.70 6.53
N THR A 289 13.50 -7.49 6.89
CA THR A 289 14.58 -7.31 7.87
C THR A 289 14.17 -7.89 9.22
N ASP A 290 12.95 -7.62 9.68
CA ASP A 290 12.43 -8.18 10.93
C ASP A 290 12.41 -9.71 10.91
N LEU A 291 11.92 -10.31 9.82
CA LEU A 291 11.81 -11.77 9.68
C LEU A 291 13.17 -12.47 9.56
N LEU A 292 14.16 -11.83 8.92
CA LEU A 292 15.49 -12.40 8.71
C LEU A 292 16.43 -12.19 9.90
N SER A 293 16.20 -11.13 10.68
CA SER A 293 17.02 -10.78 11.84
C SER A 293 16.59 -11.49 13.14
N ASP A 294 15.33 -11.92 13.23
CA ASP A 294 14.82 -12.66 14.40
C ASP A 294 15.33 -14.11 14.39
N PRO A 295 16.13 -14.55 15.39
CA PRO A 295 16.64 -15.92 15.47
C PRO A 295 15.53 -16.99 15.52
N GLN A 296 14.35 -16.67 16.07
CA GLN A 296 13.24 -17.62 16.17
C GLN A 296 12.48 -17.75 14.84
N ALA A 297 12.24 -16.62 14.16
CA ALA A 297 11.67 -16.62 12.81
C ALA A 297 12.65 -17.17 11.75
N ALA A 298 13.95 -17.03 11.99
CA ALA A 298 14.97 -17.53 11.09
C ALA A 298 14.98 -19.07 11.00
N ASN A 299 14.71 -19.75 12.12
CA ASN A 299 14.67 -21.22 12.18
C ASN A 299 13.39 -21.82 11.57
N SER A 300 12.30 -21.05 11.50
CA SER A 300 11.04 -21.48 10.88
C SER A 300 10.98 -21.18 9.37
N CYS A 301 11.87 -20.33 8.86
CA CYS A 301 11.89 -19.96 7.46
C CYS A 301 12.55 -21.05 6.60
N SER A 302 11.78 -21.64 5.67
CA SER A 302 12.31 -22.65 4.75
C SER A 302 13.42 -22.08 3.86
N ILE A 303 14.36 -22.94 3.47
CA ILE A 303 15.45 -22.60 2.55
C ILE A 303 14.88 -22.04 1.23
N SER A 304 13.79 -22.64 0.72
CA SER A 304 13.11 -22.20 -0.50
C SER A 304 12.58 -20.76 -0.41
N ASN A 305 12.06 -20.36 0.75
CA ASN A 305 11.55 -19.00 0.97
C ASN A 305 12.69 -17.98 1.00
N ARG A 306 13.84 -18.35 1.59
CA ARG A 306 15.04 -17.51 1.58
C ARG A 306 15.62 -17.35 0.18
N THR A 307 15.68 -18.43 -0.60
CA THR A 307 16.17 -18.36 -1.98
C THR A 307 15.25 -17.52 -2.86
N LEU A 308 13.93 -17.66 -2.72
CA LEU A 308 12.97 -16.83 -3.43
C LEU A 308 13.13 -15.36 -3.05
N TRP A 309 13.21 -15.07 -1.74
CA TRP A 309 13.46 -13.71 -1.26
C TRP A 309 14.72 -13.10 -1.86
N GLN A 310 15.85 -13.82 -1.80
CA GLN A 310 17.12 -13.31 -2.31
C GLN A 310 17.04 -13.05 -3.81
N ALA A 311 16.52 -13.99 -4.60
CA ALA A 311 16.36 -13.82 -6.04
C ALA A 311 15.47 -12.62 -6.40
N SER A 312 14.36 -12.45 -5.67
CA SER A 312 13.47 -11.28 -5.84
C SER A 312 14.16 -9.98 -5.45
N PHE A 313 14.95 -9.98 -4.37
CA PHE A 313 15.69 -8.82 -3.91
C PHE A 313 16.80 -8.43 -4.89
N ASP A 314 17.59 -9.38 -5.39
CA ASP A 314 18.66 -9.12 -6.35
C ASP A 314 18.12 -8.47 -7.63
N ALA A 315 16.99 -8.98 -8.12
CA ALA A 315 16.30 -8.44 -9.28
C ALA A 315 15.77 -7.01 -9.01
N PHE A 316 15.20 -6.77 -7.83
CA PHE A 316 14.76 -5.44 -7.41
C PHE A 316 15.93 -4.46 -7.22
N PHE A 317 17.06 -4.93 -6.66
CA PHE A 317 18.26 -4.13 -6.48
C PHE A 317 18.81 -3.65 -7.83
N GLY A 318 18.79 -4.52 -8.86
CA GLY A 318 19.08 -4.14 -10.24
C GLY A 318 18.17 -3.03 -10.76
N LEU A 319 16.86 -3.12 -10.50
CA LEU A 319 15.89 -2.07 -10.86
C LEU A 319 16.17 -0.75 -10.10
N LEU A 320 16.42 -0.82 -8.80
CA LEU A 320 16.67 0.34 -7.94
C LEU A 320 17.95 1.08 -8.34
N THR A 321 19.05 0.34 -8.54
CA THR A 321 20.32 0.94 -8.95
C THR A 321 20.24 1.56 -10.35
N LYS A 322 19.50 0.93 -11.28
CA LYS A 322 19.22 1.51 -12.60
C LYS A 322 18.39 2.79 -12.49
N TYR A 323 17.37 2.81 -11.62
CA TYR A 323 16.58 4.01 -11.32
C TYR A 323 17.46 5.16 -10.82
N CYS A 324 18.27 4.90 -9.79
CA CYS A 324 19.16 5.90 -9.19
C CYS A 324 20.16 6.46 -10.22
N ARG A 325 20.77 5.59 -11.03
CA ARG A 325 21.70 6.02 -12.08
C ARG A 325 21.03 6.89 -13.13
N SER A 326 19.88 6.47 -13.64
CA SER A 326 19.12 7.23 -14.64
C SER A 326 18.71 8.61 -14.13
N LYS A 327 18.29 8.70 -12.86
CA LYS A 327 17.95 9.99 -12.23
C LYS A 327 19.16 10.88 -12.05
N TYR A 328 20.28 10.32 -11.60
CA TYR A 328 21.54 11.06 -11.47
C TYR A 328 22.00 11.63 -12.82
N ASP A 329 22.06 10.78 -13.86
CA ASP A 329 22.49 11.18 -15.20
C ASP A 329 21.58 12.27 -15.77
N SER A 330 20.26 12.14 -15.58
CA SER A 330 19.28 13.15 -16.01
C SER A 330 19.48 14.50 -15.30
N ILE A 331 19.74 14.51 -13.99
CA ILE A 331 20.00 15.74 -13.24
C ILE A 331 21.30 16.39 -13.71
N LEU A 332 22.37 15.60 -13.86
CA LEU A 332 23.66 16.10 -14.33
C LEU A 332 23.55 16.69 -15.73
N GLN A 333 22.84 16.02 -16.64
CA GLN A 333 22.59 16.53 -17.99
C GLN A 333 21.81 17.86 -17.97
N MET A 334 20.78 17.99 -17.12
CA MET A 334 20.05 19.25 -16.98
C MET A 334 20.94 20.39 -16.46
N LEU A 335 21.80 20.10 -15.47
CA LEU A 335 22.68 21.10 -14.89
C LEU A 335 23.75 21.58 -15.89
N LEU A 336 24.32 20.66 -16.69
CA LEU A 336 25.25 20.99 -17.76
C LEU A 336 24.63 21.93 -18.81
N ILE A 337 23.33 21.78 -19.09
CA ILE A 337 22.60 22.64 -20.02
C ILE A 337 22.26 24.01 -19.38
N GLN A 338 21.98 24.05 -18.08
CA GLN A 338 21.49 25.26 -17.39
C GLN A 338 22.59 26.18 -16.84
N ALA A 339 23.80 25.69 -16.52
CA ALA A 339 24.84 26.52 -15.91
C ALA A 339 26.28 26.02 -16.21
N PRO A 340 27.07 26.73 -17.04
CA PRO A 340 28.48 26.41 -17.31
C PRO A 340 29.46 26.82 -16.18
N ASN A 341 29.02 27.52 -15.12
CA ASN A 341 29.89 28.13 -14.11
C ASN A 341 29.96 27.30 -12.80
N ASP A 342 31.15 26.79 -12.48
CA ASP A 342 31.43 25.69 -11.54
C ASP A 342 30.99 25.86 -10.06
N ALA A 343 30.98 27.07 -9.50
CA ALA A 343 30.89 27.23 -8.04
C ALA A 343 29.45 27.17 -7.46
N VAL A 344 28.44 27.61 -8.22
CA VAL A 344 27.02 27.57 -7.82
C VAL A 344 26.38 26.21 -8.14
N VAL A 345 27.00 25.48 -9.08
CA VAL A 345 26.53 24.19 -9.60
C VAL A 345 26.59 23.08 -8.54
N GLY A 346 27.60 23.05 -7.67
CA GLY A 346 27.75 21.97 -6.68
C GLY A 346 26.64 21.93 -5.62
N SER A 347 26.22 23.09 -5.11
CA SER A 347 25.15 23.18 -4.09
C SER A 347 23.78 22.87 -4.70
N GLU A 348 23.49 23.42 -5.89
CA GLU A 348 22.23 23.15 -6.59
C GLU A 348 22.13 21.70 -7.06
N ALA A 349 23.24 21.11 -7.52
CA ALA A 349 23.32 19.69 -7.88
C ALA A 349 23.00 18.79 -6.68
N THR A 350 23.61 19.05 -5.53
CA THR A 350 23.39 18.26 -4.31
C THR A 350 21.93 18.35 -3.86
N ARG A 351 21.31 19.54 -3.98
CA ARG A 351 19.89 19.74 -3.68
C ARG A 351 18.96 19.04 -4.66
N ALA A 352 19.25 19.09 -5.95
CA ALA A 352 18.47 18.40 -6.98
C ALA A 352 18.55 16.88 -6.82
N ILE A 353 19.75 16.34 -6.58
CA ILE A 353 19.99 14.92 -6.33
C ILE A 353 19.22 14.46 -5.09
N SER A 354 19.33 15.17 -3.96
CA SER A 354 18.65 14.75 -2.72
C SER A 354 17.12 14.75 -2.82
N ARG A 355 16.53 15.55 -3.72
CA ARG A 355 15.08 15.57 -3.97
C ARG A 355 14.57 14.40 -4.82
N GLU A 356 15.42 13.81 -5.65
CA GLU A 356 15.03 12.75 -6.60
C GLU A 356 15.51 11.36 -6.17
N MET A 357 16.55 11.27 -5.35
CA MET A 357 17.12 9.99 -4.92
C MET A 357 16.25 9.28 -3.87
N PRO A 358 15.93 7.98 -4.05
CA PRO A 358 15.18 7.18 -3.07
C PRO A 358 16.06 6.73 -1.90
N VAL A 359 16.57 7.68 -1.12
CA VAL A 359 17.49 7.41 -0.01
C VAL A 359 16.92 6.43 1.03
N ASP A 360 15.61 6.44 1.25
CA ASP A 360 14.95 5.56 2.20
C ASP A 360 14.93 4.10 1.74
N LEU A 361 14.79 3.85 0.43
CA LEU A 361 14.86 2.50 -0.13
C LEU A 361 16.29 2.00 -0.17
N LEU A 362 17.25 2.87 -0.52
CA LEU A 362 18.67 2.51 -0.49
C LEU A 362 19.07 2.10 0.93
N ARG A 363 18.66 2.86 1.96
CA ARG A 363 18.90 2.51 3.36
C ARG A 363 18.22 1.20 3.77
N ALA A 364 16.94 1.03 3.42
CA ALA A 364 16.19 -0.17 3.76
C ALA A 364 16.68 -1.42 3.01
N SER A 365 17.42 -1.26 1.91
CA SER A 365 18.00 -2.38 1.15
C SER A 365 19.28 -2.93 1.78
N LEU A 366 20.00 -2.17 2.60
CA LEU A 366 21.30 -2.55 3.17
C LEU A 366 21.32 -3.91 3.90
N PRO A 367 20.31 -4.27 4.72
CA PRO A 367 20.32 -5.57 5.41
C PRO A 367 20.21 -6.79 4.48
N HIS A 368 19.86 -6.56 3.21
CA HIS A 368 19.57 -7.60 2.22
C HIS A 368 20.65 -7.72 1.15
N THR A 369 21.62 -6.80 1.13
CA THR A 369 22.68 -6.79 0.13
C THR A 369 23.78 -7.80 0.41
N ASP A 370 24.27 -8.46 -0.63
CA ASP A 370 25.55 -9.18 -0.57
C ASP A 370 26.76 -8.22 -0.63
N GLU A 371 27.97 -8.77 -0.50
CA GLU A 371 29.22 -8.01 -0.56
C GLU A 371 29.41 -7.24 -1.88
N HIS A 372 28.95 -7.81 -3.00
CA HIS A 372 29.07 -7.17 -4.31
C HIS A 372 28.11 -5.98 -4.44
N GLN A 373 26.84 -6.17 -4.09
CA GLN A 373 25.81 -5.15 -4.07
C GLN A 373 26.17 -4.02 -3.09
N HIS A 374 26.74 -4.36 -1.94
CA HIS A 374 27.28 -3.38 -1.00
C HIS A 374 28.37 -2.52 -1.65
N LYS A 375 29.31 -3.13 -2.39
CA LYS A 375 30.33 -2.40 -3.17
C LYS A 375 29.71 -1.50 -4.26
N VAL A 376 28.64 -1.94 -4.93
CA VAL A 376 27.93 -1.11 -5.91
C VAL A 376 27.32 0.13 -5.26
N LEU A 377 26.70 -0.01 -4.09
CA LEU A 377 26.21 1.14 -3.32
C LEU A 377 27.36 2.07 -2.89
N LEU A 378 28.51 1.49 -2.55
CA LEU A 378 29.71 2.24 -2.19
C LEU A 378 30.21 3.11 -3.33
N ASP A 379 30.40 2.53 -4.50
CA ASP A 379 30.87 3.22 -5.68
C ASP A 379 29.87 4.30 -6.12
N PHE A 380 28.57 4.04 -5.96
CA PHE A 380 27.52 5.03 -6.25
C PHE A 380 27.61 6.23 -5.30
N ALA A 381 27.70 6.00 -3.99
CA ALA A 381 27.82 7.07 -3.01
C ALA A 381 29.06 7.95 -3.23
N GLN A 382 30.19 7.36 -3.62
CA GLN A 382 31.41 8.11 -3.92
C GLN A 382 31.23 9.06 -5.11
N ARG A 383 30.42 8.69 -6.11
CA ARG A 383 30.11 9.53 -7.27
C ARG A 383 29.12 10.65 -6.98
N LEU A 384 28.25 10.45 -6.00
CA LEU A 384 27.30 11.48 -5.55
C LEU A 384 27.98 12.59 -4.72
N MET A 385 29.19 12.34 -4.21
CA MET A 385 29.97 13.34 -3.49
C MET A 385 30.62 14.30 -4.50
N PRO A 386 30.40 15.63 -4.38
CA PRO A 386 31.23 16.58 -5.08
C PRO A 386 32.68 16.35 -4.64
N VAL A 387 33.59 16.13 -5.59
CA VAL A 387 35.02 16.21 -5.30
C VAL A 387 35.26 17.64 -4.85
N THR A 388 35.34 17.85 -3.54
CA THR A 388 35.91 19.06 -2.97
C THR A 388 37.37 19.02 -3.39
N GLY A 389 37.66 19.67 -4.51
CA GLY A 389 39.02 19.98 -4.92
C GLY A 389 39.63 20.83 -3.83
N PHE A 390 40.38 20.21 -2.92
CA PHE A 390 41.38 20.92 -2.15
C PHE A 390 42.45 21.38 -3.16
N SER A 391 42.21 22.51 -3.81
CA SER A 391 43.28 23.29 -4.43
C SER A 391 44.14 23.83 -3.29
N ALA A 392 45.16 23.06 -2.91
CA ALA A 392 46.29 23.58 -2.17
C ALA A 392 47.12 24.46 -3.12
N HIS A 393 46.64 25.68 -3.35
CA HIS A 393 47.46 26.76 -3.88
C HIS A 393 47.64 27.79 -2.76
N GLY A 394 48.52 27.41 -1.82
CA GLY A 394 49.17 28.34 -0.91
C GLY A 394 50.62 28.46 -1.35
N SER A 395 50.85 29.30 -2.37
CA SER A 395 52.17 29.89 -2.57
C SER A 395 52.31 30.96 -1.50
N ASP A 396 53.00 30.65 -0.41
CA ASP A 396 53.72 31.71 0.31
C ASP A 396 55.04 31.21 0.88
N SER A 397 56.05 31.95 0.49
CA SER A 397 57.47 31.80 0.80
C SER A 397 57.77 32.23 2.22
N GLY A 398 58.54 31.43 2.95
CA GLY A 398 59.06 31.86 4.25
C GLY A 398 59.80 30.76 4.98
N SER A 399 61.04 30.50 4.57
CA SER A 399 61.99 29.72 5.35
C SER A 399 62.24 30.38 6.71
N VAL A 400 61.91 29.71 7.82
CA VAL A 400 62.62 29.94 9.09
C VAL A 400 62.75 28.61 9.82
N THR A 401 64.01 28.33 10.15
CA THR A 401 64.63 27.14 10.73
C THR A 401 64.10 26.74 12.10
N CYS A 402 64.15 25.42 12.34
CA CYS A 402 63.96 24.78 13.64
C CYS A 402 65.00 25.23 14.66
N GLU A 403 64.58 25.54 15.88
CA GLU A 403 65.45 25.55 17.04
C GLU A 403 64.81 24.69 18.14
N SER A 404 65.60 23.72 18.62
CA SER A 404 65.26 22.78 19.68
C SER A 404 65.82 23.31 20.99
N VAL A 405 65.03 23.31 22.07
CA VAL A 405 65.51 23.62 23.42
C VAL A 405 65.61 22.33 24.23
N PRO A 406 66.79 22.00 24.79
CA PRO A 406 66.92 21.13 25.95
C PRO A 406 67.17 21.96 27.23
N GLY A 407 66.57 21.55 28.35
CA GLY A 407 66.84 22.10 29.68
C GLY A 407 65.62 22.13 30.57
#